data_AF-X0W7I3-F1
#
_entry.id   AF-X0W7I3-F1
#
_cell.length_a   1.000
_cell.length_b   1.000
_cell.length_c   1.000
_cell.angle_alpha   90.00
_cell.angle_beta   90.00
_cell.angle_gamma   90.00
#
_symmetry.space_group_name_H-M   'P 1'
#
loop_
_entity.id
_entity.type
_entity.pdbx_description
1 polymer ?
#
loop_
_entity_poly.entity_id
_entity_poly.type
_entity_poly.pdbx_seq_one_letter_code
_entity_poly.pdbx_strand_id
1 'polypeptide(L)'
;EFIDLHKLKTIFQYSRNLSLTEHRLLPNLTHLVIASKNVVDDDYGYSVLKKATKYPYNDESDKYETMKLSREGGYDPNGRYIKLRRRHSYEYGKERDIPLTKRPKEKREGEWREEWEENQNNTLSWPPEDIIEEDYFAFIRKKAIKNLKNQRIKIEEFKSSLMDGIAIKETIRNWAFKKKIYVRNEQQIQGKIDTLIVIFDEDDGKVEKYPYKITWWAEHDRESDMAFYATNPGEYLIGPGISHVEIGGLLSIFPPITMEQV
;
A
#
# COMPACT_ATOMS: atom_id res chain seq x y z
N GLU A 1 2.85 3.11 0.77
CA GLU A 1 3.46 3.73 -0.43
C GLU A 1 3.50 2.73 -1.59
N PHE A 2 2.62 2.91 -2.57
CA PHE A 2 2.67 2.16 -3.82
C PHE A 2 3.56 2.92 -4.81
N ILE A 3 4.52 2.23 -5.43
CA ILE A 3 5.41 2.83 -6.43
C ILE A 3 5.12 2.20 -7.77
N ASP A 4 4.82 3.04 -8.75
CA ASP A 4 4.68 2.59 -10.12
C ASP A 4 6.01 2.05 -10.69
N LEU A 5 5.92 1.07 -11.58
CA LEU A 5 7.07 0.42 -12.22
C LEU A 5 7.96 1.44 -12.93
N HIS A 6 7.37 2.51 -13.47
CA HIS A 6 8.12 3.60 -14.10
C HIS A 6 9.02 4.33 -13.09
N LYS A 7 8.46 4.73 -11.93
CA LYS A 7 9.22 5.39 -10.85
C LYS A 7 10.34 4.48 -10.33
N LEU A 8 10.07 3.18 -10.19
CA LEU A 8 11.07 2.21 -9.76
C LEU A 8 12.24 2.10 -10.75
N LYS A 9 11.96 2.06 -12.06
CA LYS A 9 12.99 2.07 -13.10
C LYS A 9 13.84 3.34 -13.04
N THR A 10 13.21 4.49 -12.80
CA THR A 10 13.91 5.77 -12.66
C THR A 10 14.82 5.79 -11.41
N ILE A 11 14.38 5.25 -10.28
CA ILE A 11 15.21 5.10 -9.07
C ILE A 11 16.46 4.26 -9.35
N PHE A 12 16.30 3.10 -10.01
CA PHE A 12 17.44 2.25 -10.36
C PHE A 12 18.39 2.92 -11.35
N GLN A 13 17.86 3.62 -12.35
CA GLN A 13 18.70 4.36 -13.29
C GLN A 13 19.47 5.48 -12.59
N TYR A 14 18.81 6.22 -11.69
CA TYR A 14 19.42 7.34 -10.99
C TYR A 14 20.49 6.87 -9.99
N SER A 15 20.19 5.86 -9.17
CA SER A 15 21.17 5.26 -8.25
C SER A 15 22.38 4.67 -8.97
N ARG A 16 22.17 4.01 -10.13
CA ARG A 16 23.27 3.56 -11.00
C ARG A 16 24.13 4.73 -11.47
N ASN A 17 23.52 5.79 -11.96
CA ASN A 17 24.25 6.95 -12.46
C ASN A 17 25.06 7.64 -11.34
N LEU A 18 24.49 7.78 -10.14
CA LEU A 18 25.21 8.28 -8.96
C LEU A 18 26.41 7.40 -8.57
N SER A 19 26.27 6.08 -8.70
CA SER A 19 27.36 5.15 -8.45
C SER A 19 28.49 5.34 -9.46
N LEU A 20 28.15 5.49 -10.74
CA LEU A 20 29.11 5.71 -11.82
C LEU A 20 29.88 7.03 -11.67
N THR A 21 29.22 8.11 -11.23
CA THR A 21 29.88 9.40 -10.98
C THR A 21 30.93 9.34 -9.86
N GLU A 22 30.82 8.36 -8.97
CA GLU A 22 31.77 8.14 -7.87
C GLU A 22 32.70 6.95 -8.14
N HIS A 23 32.73 6.44 -9.37
CA HIS A 23 33.51 5.26 -9.76
C HIS A 23 33.23 4.02 -8.89
N ARG A 24 31.97 3.86 -8.45
CA ARG A 24 31.51 2.70 -7.67
C ARG A 24 30.77 1.72 -8.57
N LEU A 25 30.99 0.43 -8.33
CA LEU A 25 30.25 -0.64 -9.01
C LEU A 25 28.80 -0.75 -8.52
N LEU A 26 28.56 -0.44 -7.24
CA LEU A 26 27.26 -0.55 -6.58
C LEU A 26 26.90 0.74 -5.83
N PRO A 27 25.60 1.08 -5.76
CA PRO A 27 25.12 2.22 -5.00
C PRO A 27 25.36 2.01 -3.51
N ASN A 28 25.74 3.07 -2.80
CA ASN A 28 25.72 3.09 -1.33
C ASN A 28 24.32 3.49 -0.81
N LEU A 29 24.18 3.44 0.52
CA LEU A 29 22.95 3.88 1.19
C LEU A 29 22.55 5.31 0.81
N THR A 30 23.50 6.24 0.72
CA THR A 30 23.21 7.63 0.37
C THR A 30 22.67 7.77 -1.05
N HIS A 31 23.20 7.00 -2.01
CA HIS A 31 22.70 6.97 -3.39
C HIS A 31 21.29 6.44 -3.47
N LEU A 32 20.99 5.38 -2.71
CA LEU A 32 19.64 4.82 -2.64
C LEU A 32 18.65 5.83 -2.05
N VAL A 33 18.99 6.46 -0.93
CA VAL A 33 18.09 7.42 -0.26
C VAL A 33 17.90 8.70 -1.09
N ILE A 34 18.97 9.23 -1.68
CA ILE A 34 18.89 10.41 -2.57
C ILE A 34 18.06 10.09 -3.81
N ALA A 35 18.25 8.92 -4.43
CA ALA A 35 17.46 8.53 -5.59
C ALA A 35 15.98 8.40 -5.23
N SER A 36 15.66 7.75 -4.10
CA SER A 36 14.30 7.61 -3.59
C SER A 36 13.64 8.96 -3.31
N LYS A 37 14.33 9.86 -2.61
CA LYS A 37 13.85 11.22 -2.29
C LYS A 37 13.46 11.99 -3.54
N ASN A 38 14.36 12.04 -4.53
CA ASN A 38 14.17 12.92 -5.69
C ASN A 38 13.18 12.36 -6.72
N VAL A 39 12.95 11.05 -6.74
CA VAL A 39 12.01 10.42 -7.69
C VAL A 39 10.60 10.31 -7.12
N VAL A 40 10.48 10.14 -5.80
CA VAL A 40 9.19 9.99 -5.12
C VAL A 40 8.95 11.20 -4.23
N ASP A 41 9.48 11.19 -3.01
CA ASP A 41 9.37 12.25 -2.01
C ASP A 41 10.24 11.92 -0.78
N ASP A 42 10.22 12.80 0.22
CA ASP A 42 10.96 12.62 1.47
C ASP A 42 10.45 11.44 2.32
N ASP A 43 9.15 11.15 2.31
CA ASP A 43 8.57 10.06 3.09
C ASP A 43 9.04 8.70 2.57
N TYR A 44 9.02 8.53 1.25
CA TYR A 44 9.58 7.34 0.61
C TYR A 44 11.08 7.23 0.85
N GLY A 45 11.81 8.36 0.81
CA GLY A 45 13.21 8.43 1.19
C GLY A 45 13.46 7.90 2.62
N TYR A 46 12.64 8.30 3.59
CA TYR A 46 12.68 7.78 4.96
C TYR A 46 12.34 6.31 5.06
N SER A 47 11.33 5.85 4.33
CA SER A 47 10.91 4.45 4.26
C SER A 47 12.05 3.56 3.77
N VAL A 48 12.74 3.98 2.72
CA VAL A 48 13.93 3.30 2.18
C VAL A 48 15.08 3.34 3.17
N LEU A 49 15.37 4.48 3.79
CA LEU A 49 16.40 4.58 4.82
C LEU A 49 16.12 3.59 5.97
N LYS A 50 14.91 3.62 6.53
CA LYS A 50 14.49 2.75 7.65
C LYS A 50 14.60 1.27 7.28
N LYS A 51 14.20 0.89 6.07
CA LYS A 51 14.32 -0.51 5.59
C LYS A 51 15.76 -0.91 5.32
N ALA A 52 16.57 -0.04 4.73
CA ALA A 52 17.96 -0.34 4.40
C ALA A 52 18.87 -0.38 5.62
N THR A 53 18.55 0.38 6.67
CA THR A 53 19.28 0.34 7.96
C THR A 53 18.71 -0.67 8.93
N LYS A 54 17.53 -1.24 8.67
CA LYS A 54 16.97 -2.32 9.48
C LYS A 54 17.86 -3.53 9.29
N TYR A 55 18.61 -3.90 10.32
CA TYR A 55 19.36 -5.14 10.37
C TYR A 55 18.43 -6.27 10.80
N PRO A 56 17.97 -7.15 9.89
CA PRO A 56 17.03 -8.21 10.25
C PRO A 56 17.84 -9.36 10.84
N TYR A 57 18.16 -9.29 12.12
CA TYR A 57 18.62 -10.45 12.86
C TYR A 57 17.54 -10.88 13.84
N ASN A 58 16.71 -11.81 13.42
CA ASN A 58 15.95 -12.67 14.30
C ASN A 58 15.76 -14.02 13.60
N ASP A 59 16.66 -14.96 13.86
CA ASP A 59 16.52 -16.35 13.43
C ASP A 59 15.97 -17.16 14.60
N GLU A 60 14.68 -17.50 14.52
CA GLU A 60 14.00 -18.36 15.49
C GLU A 60 13.94 -19.82 14.99
N SER A 61 14.50 -20.11 13.82
CA SER A 61 14.35 -21.41 13.18
C SER A 61 15.33 -22.46 13.67
N ASP A 62 16.33 -22.08 14.49
CA ASP A 62 17.49 -22.90 14.90
C ASP A 62 18.16 -23.68 13.75
N LYS A 63 17.91 -23.24 12.51
CA LYS A 63 18.30 -23.96 11.29
C LYS A 63 19.76 -23.72 10.94
N TYR A 64 20.29 -22.57 11.35
CA TYR A 64 21.68 -22.21 11.12
C TYR A 64 22.48 -22.43 12.39
N GLU A 65 23.72 -22.89 12.21
CA GLU A 65 24.58 -23.19 13.33
C GLU A 65 24.99 -21.90 14.07
N THR A 66 24.85 -21.89 15.38
CA THR A 66 25.19 -20.72 16.21
C THR A 66 26.67 -20.73 16.57
N MET A 67 27.42 -19.73 16.11
CA MET A 67 28.81 -19.52 16.50
C MET A 67 28.92 -18.79 17.85
N LYS A 68 29.66 -19.35 18.80
CA LYS A 68 30.01 -18.66 20.06
C LYS A 68 31.18 -17.70 19.83
N LEU A 69 30.92 -16.40 19.97
CA LEU A 69 31.92 -15.35 19.86
C LEU A 69 32.52 -15.02 21.25
N SER A 70 33.85 -14.94 21.33
CA SER A 70 34.59 -14.44 22.49
C SER A 70 35.34 -13.15 22.13
N ARG A 71 35.94 -12.47 23.13
CA ARG A 71 36.62 -11.18 22.93
C ARG A 71 37.86 -11.24 22.03
N GLU A 72 38.43 -12.44 21.85
CA GLU A 72 39.63 -12.70 21.05
C GLU A 72 39.31 -13.30 19.67
N GLY A 73 38.15 -13.95 19.54
CA GLY A 73 37.75 -14.68 18.35
C GLY A 73 36.50 -15.53 18.57
N GLY A 74 36.00 -16.19 17.53
CA GLY A 74 34.94 -17.20 17.61
C GLY A 74 35.45 -18.56 17.15
N TYR A 75 34.75 -19.62 17.51
CA TYR A 75 34.93 -20.93 16.90
C TYR A 75 33.74 -21.25 16.01
N ASP A 76 34.03 -21.57 14.74
CA ASP A 76 33.06 -22.17 13.84
C ASP A 76 32.55 -23.51 14.43
N PRO A 77 31.35 -23.98 14.09
CA PRO A 77 30.82 -25.29 14.52
C PRO A 77 31.74 -26.46 14.15
N ASN A 78 32.57 -26.30 13.13
CA ASN A 78 33.62 -27.25 12.73
C ASN A 78 34.94 -27.11 13.54
N GLY A 79 34.97 -26.30 14.60
CA GLY A 79 36.14 -26.09 15.46
C GLY A 79 37.20 -25.13 14.91
N ARG A 80 36.96 -24.48 13.76
CA ARG A 80 37.89 -23.52 13.16
C ARG A 80 37.89 -22.20 13.93
N TYR A 81 39.06 -21.76 14.37
CA TYR A 81 39.21 -20.45 15.01
C TYR A 81 39.08 -19.30 14.01
N ILE A 82 38.18 -18.37 14.29
CA ILE A 82 37.93 -17.15 13.54
C ILE A 82 38.41 -15.97 14.38
N LYS A 83 39.54 -15.37 13.98
CA LYS A 83 40.08 -14.19 14.64
C LYS A 83 39.21 -12.96 14.34
N LEU A 84 38.60 -12.38 15.36
CA LEU A 84 37.86 -11.13 15.22
C LEU A 84 38.84 -9.96 15.05
N ARG A 85 38.83 -9.34 13.88
CA ARG A 85 39.58 -8.10 13.65
C ARG A 85 38.73 -6.92 14.12
N ARG A 86 39.20 -6.21 15.17
CA ARG A 86 38.52 -5.01 15.71
C ARG A 86 38.36 -3.88 14.69
N ARG A 87 39.18 -3.87 13.64
CA ARG A 87 39.07 -2.94 12.52
C ARG A 87 39.18 -3.75 11.23
N HIS A 88 38.13 -3.72 10.43
CA HIS A 88 38.29 -3.96 9.01
C HIS A 88 39.01 -2.75 8.42
N SER A 89 39.96 -2.99 7.50
CA SER A 89 40.53 -1.93 6.65
C SER A 89 39.50 -1.51 5.62
N TYR A 90 38.38 -0.97 6.09
CA TYR A 90 37.38 -0.34 5.26
C TYR A 90 37.56 1.16 5.47
N GLU A 91 37.84 1.88 4.39
CA GLU A 91 37.76 3.34 4.41
C GLU A 91 36.29 3.70 4.54
N TYR A 92 35.87 4.05 5.75
CA TYR A 92 34.62 4.77 5.92
C TYR A 92 34.74 6.03 5.07
N GLY A 93 33.97 6.08 3.98
CA GLY A 93 33.86 7.28 3.16
C GLY A 93 33.42 8.47 4.03
N LYS A 94 33.57 9.68 3.50
CA LYS A 94 33.08 10.88 4.20
C LYS A 94 31.61 10.70 4.56
N GLU A 95 31.28 10.98 5.82
CA GLU A 95 29.90 11.11 6.25
C GLU A 95 29.23 12.17 5.38
N ARG A 96 28.04 11.84 4.88
CA ARG A 96 27.27 12.75 4.03
C ARG A 96 25.94 13.00 4.70
N ASP A 97 25.58 14.27 4.79
CA ASP A 97 24.25 14.66 5.19
C ASP A 97 23.25 14.12 4.18
N ILE A 98 22.24 13.43 4.70
CA ILE A 98 21.11 12.98 3.93
C ILE A 98 20.08 14.11 3.98
N PRO A 99 19.79 14.80 2.84
CA PRO A 99 18.95 15.99 2.85
C PRO A 99 17.46 15.64 2.95
N LEU A 100 17.04 14.84 3.93
CA LEU A 100 15.63 14.53 4.16
C LEU A 100 15.02 15.59 5.08
N THR A 101 13.83 16.08 4.73
CA THR A 101 13.07 17.00 5.58
C THR A 101 12.64 16.24 6.83
N LYS A 102 13.13 16.64 8.00
CA LYS A 102 12.78 15.97 9.26
C LYS A 102 11.29 16.06 9.48
N ARG A 103 10.68 14.93 9.86
CA ARG A 103 9.30 14.93 10.35
C ARG A 103 9.17 15.89 11.53
N PRO A 104 8.10 16.69 11.58
CA PRO A 104 7.78 17.49 12.74
C PRO A 104 7.78 16.61 13.99
N LYS A 105 8.31 17.14 15.08
CA LYS A 105 8.21 16.54 16.41
C LYS A 105 7.56 17.55 17.32
N GLU A 106 6.84 17.06 18.31
CA GLU A 106 6.41 17.87 19.44
C GLU A 106 7.61 18.63 20.03
N LYS A 107 7.49 19.94 20.22
CA LYS A 107 8.47 20.76 20.95
C LYS A 107 8.31 20.54 22.45
N ARG A 108 7.07 20.36 22.90
CA ARG A 108 6.71 19.98 24.28
C ARG A 108 5.81 18.76 24.23
N GLU A 109 6.03 17.82 25.15
CA GLU A 109 5.15 16.67 25.33
C GLU A 109 3.68 17.12 25.45
N GLY A 110 2.83 16.58 24.58
CA GLY A 110 1.40 16.88 24.55
C GLY A 110 1.00 18.12 23.76
N GLU A 111 1.92 18.84 23.11
CA GLU A 111 1.62 20.00 22.25
C GLU A 111 0.58 19.67 21.18
N TRP A 112 0.73 18.52 20.51
CA TRP A 112 -0.23 18.11 19.47
C TRP A 112 -1.58 17.72 20.05
N ARG A 113 -1.61 17.18 21.27
CA ARG A 113 -2.85 16.81 21.95
C ARG A 113 -3.64 18.04 22.38
N GLU A 114 -2.98 19.07 22.90
CA GLU A 114 -3.63 20.34 23.22
C GLU A 114 -4.28 20.95 21.97
N GLU A 115 -3.54 21.02 20.86
CA GLU A 115 -4.05 21.57 19.60
C GLU A 115 -5.21 20.75 19.01
N TRP A 116 -5.18 19.42 19.17
CA TRP A 116 -6.28 18.54 18.83
C TRP A 116 -7.53 18.82 19.68
N GLU A 117 -7.37 18.92 21.01
CA GLU A 117 -8.48 19.16 21.94
C GLU A 117 -9.13 20.53 21.74
N GLU A 118 -8.36 21.55 21.37
CA GLU A 118 -8.86 22.88 21.02
C GLU A 118 -9.74 22.86 19.76
N ASN A 119 -9.42 22.02 18.78
CA ASN A 119 -10.06 21.98 17.46
C ASN A 119 -10.94 20.73 17.21
N GLN A 120 -11.15 19.90 18.22
CA GLN A 120 -11.83 18.59 18.10
C GLN A 120 -13.24 18.65 17.50
N ASN A 121 -13.92 19.80 17.59
CA ASN A 121 -15.27 19.99 17.08
C ASN A 121 -15.32 20.37 15.58
N ASN A 122 -14.17 20.72 14.99
CA ASN A 122 -14.03 21.12 13.60
C ASN A 122 -13.12 20.15 12.85
N THR A 123 -13.33 18.85 13.04
CA THR A 123 -12.56 17.82 12.34
C THR A 123 -12.96 17.81 10.87
N LEU A 124 -11.95 17.90 10.01
CA LEU A 124 -12.06 17.81 8.57
C LEU A 124 -11.13 16.71 8.08
N SER A 125 -11.47 16.12 6.94
CA SER A 125 -10.58 15.25 6.22
C SER A 125 -9.41 16.03 5.61
N TRP A 126 -8.35 15.32 5.23
CA TRP A 126 -7.19 15.93 4.58
C TRP A 126 -7.40 15.89 3.06
N PRO A 127 -7.59 17.03 2.37
CA PRO A 127 -8.05 17.03 0.97
C PRO A 127 -7.21 16.20 -0.01
N PRO A 128 -5.87 16.15 0.11
CA PRO A 128 -5.06 15.26 -0.72
C PRO A 128 -5.34 13.76 -0.51
N GLU A 129 -5.72 13.36 0.69
CA GLU A 129 -6.11 11.97 1.00
C GLU A 129 -7.48 11.65 0.41
N ASP A 130 -8.43 12.58 0.49
CA ASP A 130 -9.78 12.44 -0.08
C ASP A 130 -9.75 12.14 -1.58
N ILE A 131 -8.86 12.82 -2.34
CA ILE A 131 -8.67 12.55 -3.76
C ILE A 131 -8.21 11.11 -4.00
N ILE A 132 -7.30 10.61 -3.17
CA ILE A 132 -6.76 9.25 -3.29
C ILE A 132 -7.85 8.22 -2.95
N GLU A 133 -8.65 8.49 -1.92
CA GLU A 133 -9.77 7.65 -1.50
C GLU A 133 -10.85 7.57 -2.60
N GLU A 134 -11.25 8.71 -3.17
CA GLU A 134 -12.25 8.75 -4.23
C GLU A 134 -11.75 8.09 -5.53
N ASP A 135 -10.49 8.30 -5.91
CA ASP A 135 -9.87 7.59 -7.03
C ASP A 135 -9.86 6.07 -6.80
N TYR A 136 -9.64 5.64 -5.55
CA TYR A 136 -9.71 4.24 -5.17
C TYR A 136 -11.14 3.69 -5.25
N PHE A 137 -12.15 4.43 -4.78
CA PHE A 137 -13.55 4.02 -4.91
C PHE A 137 -13.98 3.94 -6.37
N ALA A 138 -13.61 4.91 -7.21
CA ALA A 138 -13.85 4.87 -8.65
C ALA A 138 -13.22 3.64 -9.31
N PHE A 139 -12.01 3.27 -8.90
CA PHE A 139 -11.35 2.04 -9.33
C PHE A 139 -12.13 0.79 -8.90
N ILE A 140 -12.58 0.71 -7.64
CA ILE A 140 -13.35 -0.43 -7.15
C ILE A 140 -14.67 -0.56 -7.91
N ARG A 141 -15.43 0.52 -8.09
CA ARG A 141 -16.70 0.52 -8.86
C ARG A 141 -16.47 -0.03 -10.27
N LYS A 142 -15.42 0.43 -10.96
CA LYS A 142 -15.05 -0.07 -12.30
C LYS A 142 -14.71 -1.56 -12.30
N LYS A 143 -13.96 -2.02 -11.29
CA LYS A 143 -13.58 -3.43 -11.15
C LYS A 143 -14.79 -4.31 -10.81
N ALA A 144 -15.69 -3.84 -9.96
CA ALA A 144 -16.91 -4.53 -9.59
C ALA A 144 -17.84 -4.72 -10.81
N ILE A 145 -18.06 -3.68 -11.63
CA ILE A 145 -18.83 -3.81 -12.89
C ILE A 145 -18.19 -4.86 -13.80
N LYS A 146 -16.86 -4.84 -13.95
CA LYS A 146 -16.14 -5.82 -14.77
C LYS A 146 -16.31 -7.24 -14.24
N ASN A 147 -16.24 -7.45 -12.93
CA ASN A 147 -16.44 -8.75 -12.30
C ASN A 147 -17.88 -9.26 -12.47
N LEU A 148 -18.88 -8.38 -12.31
CA LEU A 148 -20.28 -8.72 -12.55
C LEU A 148 -20.52 -9.14 -14.00
N LYS A 149 -19.92 -8.43 -14.97
CA LYS A 149 -19.98 -8.82 -16.39
C LYS A 149 -19.39 -10.22 -16.62
N ASN A 150 -18.25 -10.52 -16.02
CA ASN A 150 -17.61 -11.84 -16.13
C ASN A 150 -18.48 -12.97 -15.55
N GLN A 151 -19.21 -12.72 -14.47
CA GLN A 151 -20.12 -13.72 -13.88
C GLN A 151 -21.34 -14.02 -14.77
N ARG A 152 -21.74 -13.10 -15.65
CA ARG A 152 -22.87 -13.27 -16.57
C ARG A 152 -22.49 -13.79 -17.96
N ILE A 153 -21.26 -14.27 -18.12
CA ILE A 153 -20.83 -14.95 -19.36
C ILE A 153 -21.39 -16.37 -19.34
N LYS A 154 -22.35 -16.64 -20.24
CA LYS A 154 -22.82 -18.00 -20.50
C LYS A 154 -22.01 -18.61 -21.63
N ILE A 155 -21.62 -19.87 -21.45
CA ILE A 155 -20.98 -20.65 -22.51
C ILE A 155 -22.02 -21.61 -23.07
N GLU A 156 -22.31 -21.47 -24.35
CA GLU A 156 -23.34 -22.24 -25.04
C GLU A 156 -22.73 -22.98 -26.24
N GLU A 157 -23.36 -24.07 -26.67
CA GLU A 157 -22.96 -24.75 -27.90
C GLU A 157 -23.27 -23.88 -29.11
N PHE A 158 -22.34 -23.80 -30.06
CA PHE A 158 -22.52 -23.10 -31.32
C PHE A 158 -23.71 -23.70 -32.08
N LYS A 159 -24.69 -22.86 -32.42
CA LYS A 159 -25.83 -23.24 -33.24
C LYS A 159 -25.79 -22.54 -34.60
N SER A 160 -26.02 -21.24 -34.60
CA SER A 160 -26.14 -20.43 -35.82
C SER A 160 -25.40 -19.09 -35.77
N SER A 161 -25.01 -18.62 -34.58
CA SER A 161 -24.31 -17.36 -34.37
C SER A 161 -23.07 -17.58 -33.50
N LEU A 162 -22.02 -16.80 -33.78
CA LEU A 162 -20.81 -16.75 -32.96
C LEU A 162 -21.04 -15.98 -31.64
N MET A 163 -22.21 -15.36 -31.45
CA MET A 163 -22.53 -14.52 -30.29
C MET A 163 -21.41 -13.49 -30.07
N ASP A 164 -20.80 -13.46 -28.88
CA ASP A 164 -19.68 -12.56 -28.53
C ASP A 164 -18.30 -13.17 -28.80
N GLY A 165 -18.26 -14.38 -29.37
CA GLY A 165 -17.04 -15.04 -29.84
C GLY A 165 -16.89 -16.49 -29.38
N ILE A 166 -15.87 -17.17 -29.92
CA ILE A 166 -15.61 -18.58 -29.63
C ILE A 166 -14.99 -18.75 -28.23
N ALA A 167 -15.59 -19.62 -27.43
CA ALA A 167 -15.04 -20.05 -26.15
C ALA A 167 -13.92 -21.08 -26.38
N ILE A 168 -12.72 -20.62 -26.77
CA ILE A 168 -11.58 -21.49 -27.15
C ILE A 168 -11.27 -22.53 -26.07
N LYS A 169 -11.15 -22.11 -24.80
CA LYS A 169 -10.81 -23.02 -23.70
C LYS A 169 -11.84 -24.15 -23.53
N GLU A 170 -13.12 -23.82 -23.60
CA GLU A 170 -14.19 -24.80 -23.41
C GLU A 170 -14.37 -25.69 -24.65
N THR A 171 -14.13 -25.13 -25.83
CA THR A 171 -14.08 -25.86 -27.09
C THR A 171 -12.96 -26.90 -27.08
N ILE A 172 -11.73 -26.52 -26.71
CA ILE A 172 -10.59 -27.46 -26.61
C ILE A 172 -10.87 -28.55 -25.57
N ARG A 173 -11.37 -28.17 -24.38
CA ARG A 173 -11.67 -29.10 -23.28
C ARG A 173 -12.67 -30.20 -23.70
N ASN A 174 -13.71 -29.82 -24.45
CA ASN A 174 -14.74 -30.76 -24.90
C ASN A 174 -14.47 -31.37 -26.28
N TRP A 175 -13.38 -30.97 -26.96
CA TRP A 175 -13.11 -31.35 -28.34
C TRP A 175 -12.97 -32.87 -28.50
N ALA A 176 -12.22 -33.51 -27.59
CA ALA A 176 -11.90 -34.94 -27.66
C ALA A 176 -13.13 -35.86 -27.64
N PHE A 177 -14.21 -35.44 -26.96
CA PHE A 177 -15.40 -36.28 -26.78
C PHE A 177 -16.59 -35.80 -27.59
N LYS A 178 -16.83 -34.48 -27.63
CA LYS A 178 -18.05 -33.90 -28.18
C LYS A 178 -17.87 -33.33 -29.60
N LYS A 179 -16.64 -32.97 -30.00
CA LYS A 179 -16.32 -32.31 -31.29
C LYS A 179 -17.26 -31.13 -31.62
N LYS A 180 -17.69 -30.41 -30.59
CA LYS A 180 -18.61 -29.27 -30.67
C LYS A 180 -17.88 -27.98 -30.36
N ILE A 181 -18.24 -26.93 -31.08
CA ILE A 181 -17.72 -25.58 -30.84
C ILE A 181 -18.60 -24.91 -29.79
N TYR A 182 -17.97 -24.21 -28.85
CA TYR A 182 -18.67 -23.44 -27.83
C TYR A 182 -18.48 -21.95 -28.07
N VAL A 183 -19.53 -21.16 -27.85
CA VAL A 183 -19.55 -19.70 -27.98
C VAL A 183 -19.83 -19.05 -26.63
N ARG A 184 -19.36 -17.81 -26.49
CA ARG A 184 -19.63 -16.95 -25.33
C ARG A 184 -20.82 -16.06 -25.63
N ASN A 185 -21.76 -16.02 -24.69
CA ASN A 185 -22.89 -15.09 -24.67
C ASN A 185 -22.71 -14.22 -23.42
N GLU A 186 -22.21 -13.00 -23.61
CA GLU A 186 -22.01 -12.00 -22.58
C GLU A 186 -23.31 -11.21 -22.41
N GLN A 187 -24.03 -11.45 -21.32
CA GLN A 187 -25.22 -10.63 -21.05
C GLN A 187 -24.80 -9.22 -20.65
N GLN A 188 -25.25 -8.23 -21.42
CA GLN A 188 -25.00 -6.83 -21.08
C GLN A 188 -25.66 -6.49 -19.74
N ILE A 189 -24.88 -5.88 -18.86
CA ILE A 189 -25.39 -5.25 -17.64
C ILE A 189 -25.64 -3.79 -17.97
N GLN A 190 -26.90 -3.37 -17.86
CA GLN A 190 -27.28 -1.98 -17.86
C GLN A 190 -27.30 -1.49 -16.41
N GLY A 191 -26.60 -0.40 -16.13
CA GLY A 191 -26.53 0.21 -14.79
C GLY A 191 -25.13 0.66 -14.41
N LYS A 192 -25.07 1.62 -13.50
CA LYS A 192 -23.86 2.04 -12.78
C LYS A 192 -23.90 1.48 -11.36
N ILE A 193 -22.75 1.47 -10.69
CA ILE A 193 -22.66 1.10 -9.27
C ILE A 193 -22.59 2.40 -8.49
N ASP A 194 -23.71 2.77 -7.87
CA ASP A 194 -23.83 4.04 -7.17
C ASP A 194 -23.43 3.89 -5.70
N THR A 195 -23.78 2.77 -5.07
CA THR A 195 -23.37 2.45 -3.69
C THR A 195 -22.24 1.42 -3.68
N LEU A 196 -21.20 1.73 -2.92
CA LEU A 196 -20.08 0.85 -2.66
C LEU A 196 -20.01 0.57 -1.15
N ILE A 197 -19.84 -0.70 -0.77
CA ILE A 197 -19.55 -1.11 0.61
C ILE A 197 -18.21 -1.84 0.57
N VAL A 198 -17.27 -1.40 1.40
CA VAL A 198 -15.95 -2.00 1.55
C VAL A 198 -15.74 -2.34 3.02
N ILE A 199 -15.48 -3.61 3.31
CA ILE A 199 -15.15 -4.10 4.64
C ILE A 199 -13.67 -4.49 4.59
N PHE A 200 -12.83 -3.79 5.37
CA PHE A 200 -11.39 -4.05 5.43
C PHE A 200 -11.06 -5.05 6.54
N ASP A 201 -11.70 -4.92 7.70
CA ASP A 201 -11.60 -5.82 8.83
C ASP A 201 -12.99 -6.31 9.21
N GLU A 202 -13.20 -7.62 9.09
CA GLU A 202 -14.47 -8.26 9.48
C GLU A 202 -14.55 -8.34 11.01
N ASP A 203 -15.72 -7.99 11.56
CA ASP A 203 -15.95 -8.07 12.99
C ASP A 203 -15.99 -9.53 13.47
N ASP A 204 -15.15 -9.86 14.47
CA ASP A 204 -15.09 -11.18 15.08
C ASP A 204 -16.08 -11.35 16.25
N GLY A 205 -16.79 -10.27 16.60
CA GLY A 205 -17.82 -10.22 17.64
C GLY A 205 -17.30 -10.34 19.07
N LYS A 206 -15.97 -10.33 19.28
CA LYS A 206 -15.37 -10.49 20.62
C LYS A 206 -14.96 -9.14 21.21
N VAL A 207 -14.35 -8.28 20.40
CA VAL A 207 -13.84 -6.97 20.82
C VAL A 207 -14.14 -5.95 19.74
N GLU A 208 -14.86 -4.88 20.09
CA GLU A 208 -15.09 -3.74 19.20
C GLU A 208 -13.76 -3.01 18.95
N LYS A 209 -13.19 -3.21 17.76
CA LYS A 209 -11.92 -2.57 17.33
C LYS A 209 -12.15 -1.16 16.77
N TYR A 210 -13.34 -0.88 16.25
CA TYR A 210 -13.64 0.35 15.51
C TYR A 210 -14.89 1.03 16.09
N PRO A 211 -14.81 1.56 17.32
CA PRO A 211 -15.96 2.10 18.02
C PRO A 211 -16.51 3.40 17.42
N TYR A 212 -15.69 4.15 16.68
CA TYR A 212 -16.06 5.45 16.14
C TYR A 212 -16.88 5.28 14.86
N LYS A 213 -18.06 5.89 14.79
CA LYS A 213 -18.99 5.77 13.66
C LYS A 213 -19.44 7.16 13.25
N ILE A 214 -19.29 7.49 11.98
CA ILE A 214 -19.62 8.81 11.45
C ILE A 214 -20.18 8.71 10.02
N THR A 215 -20.98 9.71 9.68
CA THR A 215 -21.42 9.99 8.31
C THR A 215 -20.75 11.29 7.85
N TRP A 216 -20.14 11.26 6.68
CA TRP A 216 -19.58 12.42 5.99
C TRP A 216 -20.39 12.73 4.74
N TRP A 217 -20.63 14.01 4.53
CA TRP A 217 -21.38 14.53 3.39
C TRP A 217 -20.38 15.12 2.39
N ALA A 218 -20.62 14.86 1.11
CA ALA A 218 -19.79 15.44 0.06
C ALA A 218 -19.91 16.98 0.07
N GLU A 219 -18.77 17.68 0.10
CA GLU A 219 -18.68 19.13 -0.01
C GLU A 219 -18.34 19.57 -1.44
N HIS A 220 -17.75 18.66 -2.23
CA HIS A 220 -17.33 18.90 -3.61
C HIS A 220 -17.96 17.93 -4.61
N ASP A 221 -18.11 18.37 -5.87
CA ASP A 221 -18.76 17.61 -6.96
C ASP A 221 -18.11 16.24 -7.28
N ARG A 222 -16.91 15.99 -6.74
CA ARG A 222 -16.14 14.75 -6.95
C ARG A 222 -16.06 13.86 -5.71
N GLU A 223 -16.81 14.20 -4.68
CA GLU A 223 -16.86 13.45 -3.43
C GLU A 223 -18.14 12.63 -3.34
N SER A 224 -18.02 11.51 -2.63
CA SER A 224 -19.12 10.61 -2.31
C SER A 224 -19.69 10.97 -0.93
N ASP A 225 -20.98 10.73 -0.72
CA ASP A 225 -21.50 10.65 0.65
C ASP A 225 -21.00 9.36 1.29
N MET A 226 -20.46 9.46 2.50
CA MET A 226 -19.79 8.35 3.15
C MET A 226 -20.37 8.07 4.53
N ALA A 227 -20.36 6.79 4.91
CA ALA A 227 -20.54 6.39 6.30
C ALA A 227 -19.50 5.31 6.61
N PHE A 228 -18.79 5.45 7.72
CA PHE A 228 -17.73 4.50 8.05
C PHE A 228 -17.58 4.30 9.55
N TYR A 229 -16.87 3.23 9.89
CA TYR A 229 -16.44 2.94 11.24
C TYR A 229 -14.92 2.88 11.33
N ALA A 230 -14.36 3.46 12.39
CA ALA A 230 -12.93 3.65 12.56
C ALA A 230 -12.48 3.58 14.03
N THR A 231 -11.16 3.62 14.25
CA THR A 231 -10.57 3.89 15.56
C THR A 231 -10.93 5.31 16.04
N ASN A 232 -10.85 5.58 17.34
CA ASN A 232 -11.21 6.89 17.86
C ASN A 232 -10.24 7.99 17.37
N PRO A 233 -10.74 9.08 16.77
CA PRO A 233 -9.95 10.27 16.51
C PRO A 233 -9.32 10.81 17.82
N GLY A 234 -8.05 11.21 17.77
CA GLY A 234 -7.29 11.76 18.90
C GLY A 234 -6.47 10.74 19.72
N GLU A 235 -6.62 9.44 19.45
CA GLU A 235 -5.78 8.41 20.08
C GLU A 235 -4.37 8.37 19.47
N TYR A 236 -4.26 8.50 18.14
CA TYR A 236 -2.97 8.45 17.44
C TYR A 236 -2.72 9.73 16.62
N LEU A 237 -1.95 10.65 17.23
CA LEU A 237 -1.60 11.93 16.63
C LEU A 237 -0.31 11.82 15.82
N ILE A 238 -0.35 12.31 14.58
CA ILE A 238 0.78 12.28 13.64
C ILE A 238 1.33 13.69 13.35
N GLY A 239 0.69 14.71 13.89
CA GLY A 239 1.08 16.11 13.76
C GLY A 239 0.22 17.03 14.62
N PRO A 240 0.53 18.34 14.61
CA PRO A 240 -0.23 19.38 15.31
C PRO A 240 -1.69 19.38 14.85
N GLY A 241 -2.63 19.00 15.73
CA GLY A 241 -4.05 18.92 15.40
C GLY A 241 -4.43 17.85 14.36
N ILE A 242 -3.53 16.92 14.02
CA ILE A 242 -3.78 15.87 13.01
C ILE A 242 -3.81 14.49 13.69
N SER A 243 -4.98 13.86 13.69
CA SER A 243 -5.15 12.47 14.10
C SER A 243 -5.17 11.56 12.89
N HIS A 244 -4.43 10.45 12.98
CA HIS A 244 -4.60 9.34 12.07
C HIS A 244 -5.69 8.41 12.61
N VAL A 245 -6.52 7.89 11.72
CA VAL A 245 -7.59 6.94 12.03
C VAL A 245 -7.49 5.74 11.11
N GLU A 246 -7.75 4.55 11.64
CA GLU A 246 -7.82 3.34 10.84
C GLU A 246 -9.30 3.01 10.59
N ILE A 247 -9.68 2.95 9.31
CA ILE A 247 -11.05 2.63 8.88
C ILE A 247 -11.21 1.12 8.79
N GLY A 248 -12.13 0.55 9.57
CA GLY A 248 -12.45 -0.87 9.51
C GLY A 248 -13.37 -1.23 8.34
N GLY A 249 -14.21 -0.28 7.92
CA GLY A 249 -15.08 -0.42 6.76
C GLY A 249 -15.88 0.84 6.49
N LEU A 250 -16.34 0.97 5.25
CA LEU A 250 -17.04 2.15 4.77
C LEU A 250 -18.13 1.80 3.76
N LEU A 251 -19.09 2.71 3.69
CA LEU A 251 -20.10 2.85 2.66
C LEU A 251 -19.83 4.17 1.94
N SER A 252 -19.88 4.16 0.61
CA SER A 252 -19.64 5.31 -0.25
C SER A 252 -20.71 5.36 -1.35
N ILE A 253 -21.44 6.47 -1.44
CA ILE A 253 -22.51 6.71 -2.40
C ILE A 253 -22.08 7.79 -3.39
N PHE A 254 -22.01 7.43 -4.67
CA PHE A 254 -21.64 8.33 -5.75
C PHE A 254 -22.55 8.14 -6.98
N PRO A 255 -23.16 9.20 -7.53
CA PRO A 255 -23.08 10.60 -7.10
C PRO A 255 -23.71 10.81 -5.71
N PRO A 256 -23.30 11.87 -4.98
CA PRO A 256 -23.88 12.18 -3.67
C PRO A 256 -25.38 12.45 -3.78
N ILE A 257 -26.12 12.07 -2.75
CA ILE A 257 -27.58 12.22 -2.69
C ILE A 257 -27.88 13.63 -2.20
N THR A 258 -28.44 14.45 -3.08
CA THR A 258 -28.95 15.76 -2.67
C THR A 258 -30.20 15.59 -1.82
N MET A 259 -30.41 16.47 -0.83
CA MET A 259 -31.55 16.44 0.09
C MET A 259 -32.93 16.50 -0.60
N GLU A 260 -32.99 16.92 -1.88
CA GLU A 260 -34.20 16.89 -2.71
C GLU A 260 -34.60 15.47 -3.21
N GLN A 261 -33.70 14.50 -3.10
CA GLN A 261 -33.88 13.13 -3.62
C GLN A 261 -34.31 12.12 -2.53
N VAL A 262 -34.41 12.56 -1.27
CA VAL A 262 -34.84 11.77 -0.10
C VAL A 262 -36.30 12.10 0.23
#